data_AF-A0A7G8ZMR3-F1
#
_entry.id   AF-A0A7G8ZMR3-F1
#
_cell.length_a   1.000
_cell.length_b   1.000
_cell.length_c   1.000
_cell.angle_alpha   90.00
_cell.angle_beta   90.00
_cell.angle_gamma   90.00
#
_symmetry.space_group_name_H-M   'P 1'
#
loop_
_entity.id
_entity.type
_entity.pdbx_description
1 polymer ?
#
loop_
_entity_poly.entity_id
_entity_poly.type
_entity_poly.pdbx_seq_one_letter_code
_entity_poly.pdbx_strand_id
1 'polypeptide(L)'
;MIRTSFLIALLALCVSACSSVASLPGTERLDPRSEPFMPAQPFPVPANVERLIGPEDCQGAQLAAREFEMPVYPARAYSRGLQGWVVVRFHVYDTGRPHRVRSAESIPAGHFDAAAVRAVEDWRFRELPGGQALSNCVVLFEFRNGTVRVR
;
A
#
# COMPACT_ATOMS: atom_id res chain seq x y z
N MET A 1 -77.29 35.29 40.27
CA MET A 1 -76.43 36.49 40.09
C MET A 1 -75.13 36.01 39.47
N ILE A 2 -75.06 35.80 38.14
CA ILE A 2 -74.61 36.71 37.05
C ILE A 2 -73.24 37.36 37.30
N ARG A 3 -72.38 37.25 36.26
CA ARG A 3 -71.16 38.00 35.91
C ARG A 3 -69.85 37.30 36.35
N THR A 4 -68.81 37.15 35.52
CA THR A 4 -68.47 37.71 34.20
C THR A 4 -67.22 36.99 33.69
N SER A 5 -67.11 36.84 32.37
CA SER A 5 -65.90 36.44 31.65
C SER A 5 -64.68 37.30 32.01
N PHE A 6 -63.49 36.69 32.05
CA PHE A 6 -62.23 37.36 31.77
C PHE A 6 -61.38 36.48 30.86
N LEU A 7 -61.06 37.01 29.68
CA LEU A 7 -60.05 36.50 28.77
C LEU A 7 -58.68 36.58 29.47
N ILE A 8 -57.90 35.50 29.43
CA ILE A 8 -56.44 35.57 29.50
C ILE A 8 -55.90 34.63 28.41
N ALA A 9 -55.42 35.24 27.33
CA ALA A 9 -54.53 34.61 26.37
C ALA A 9 -53.11 34.66 26.94
N LEU A 10 -52.36 33.56 26.90
CA LEU A 10 -50.92 33.50 26.63
C LEU A 10 -50.36 32.11 26.97
N LEU A 11 -49.54 31.63 26.03
CA LEU A 11 -48.26 30.92 26.20
C LEU A 11 -48.18 29.56 25.49
N ALA A 12 -47.41 29.62 24.41
CA ALA A 12 -46.88 28.53 23.62
C ALA A 12 -45.98 27.60 24.46
N LEU A 13 -45.87 26.33 24.03
CA LEU A 13 -44.60 25.68 23.70
C LEU A 13 -44.87 24.22 23.29
N CYS A 14 -44.93 23.99 21.97
CA CYS A 14 -44.87 22.66 21.38
C CYS A 14 -43.47 22.07 21.63
N VAL A 15 -43.31 21.20 22.62
CA VAL A 15 -42.09 20.41 22.79
C VAL A 15 -42.17 19.24 21.80
N SER A 16 -41.87 19.51 20.53
CA SER A 16 -41.64 18.46 19.55
C SER A 16 -40.24 17.91 19.79
N ALA A 17 -40.17 16.77 20.49
CA ALA A 17 -38.93 16.03 20.68
C ALA A 17 -38.53 15.41 19.33
N CYS A 18 -37.69 16.12 18.56
CA CYS A 18 -37.00 15.58 17.39
C CYS A 18 -36.08 14.42 17.84
N SER A 19 -36.57 13.19 17.70
CA SER A 19 -35.78 11.97 17.82
C SER A 19 -35.03 11.73 16.51
N SER A 20 -34.17 12.65 16.11
CA SER A 20 -33.24 12.43 15.01
C SER A 20 -31.89 12.10 15.60
N VAL A 21 -31.66 10.81 15.83
CA VAL A 21 -30.31 10.24 15.95
C VAL A 21 -29.65 10.50 14.59
N ALA A 22 -28.97 11.64 14.47
CA ALA A 22 -28.12 11.92 13.35
C ALA A 22 -26.97 10.90 13.39
N SER A 23 -27.01 9.90 12.52
CA SER A 23 -25.85 9.06 12.24
C SER A 23 -24.74 9.98 11.76
N LEU A 24 -23.69 10.14 12.58
CA LEU A 24 -22.56 11.01 12.25
C LEU A 24 -21.92 10.54 10.93
N PRO A 25 -21.83 11.38 9.89
CA PRO A 25 -20.98 11.11 8.74
C PRO A 25 -19.53 11.15 9.22
N GLY A 26 -18.81 10.03 9.19
CA GLY A 26 -17.40 10.01 9.61
C GLY A 26 -16.83 8.69 10.13
N THR A 27 -17.57 7.58 10.10
CA THR A 27 -17.01 6.26 10.47
C THR A 27 -16.33 5.53 9.30
N GLU A 28 -16.04 6.21 8.18
CA GLU A 28 -15.11 5.67 7.20
C GLU A 28 -13.73 5.65 7.85
N ARG A 29 -13.17 4.45 8.05
CA ARG A 29 -11.83 4.29 8.61
C ARG A 29 -10.86 5.01 7.68
N LEU A 30 -10.41 6.19 8.10
CA LEU A 30 -9.41 6.98 7.39
C LEU A 30 -8.22 6.07 7.04
N ASP A 31 -7.77 6.14 5.79
CA ASP A 31 -6.58 5.43 5.37
C ASP A 31 -5.39 5.97 6.16
N PRO A 32 -4.69 5.17 6.97
CA PRO A 32 -3.58 5.68 7.78
C PRO A 32 -2.45 6.29 6.94
N ARG A 33 -2.43 6.03 5.62
CA ARG A 33 -1.45 6.59 4.68
C ARG A 33 -1.76 8.03 4.26
N SER A 34 -2.90 8.61 4.67
CA SER A 34 -3.19 10.04 4.49
C SER A 34 -2.54 10.91 5.55
N GLU A 35 -2.19 10.33 6.71
CA GLU A 35 -1.50 11.03 7.79
C GLU A 35 0.01 11.06 7.56
N PRO A 36 0.75 12.04 8.10
CA PRO A 36 2.22 12.03 8.05
C PRO A 36 2.81 10.75 8.64
N PHE A 37 3.78 10.15 7.95
CA PHE A 37 4.47 8.96 8.44
C PHE A 37 5.35 9.26 9.66
N MET A 38 5.12 8.56 10.75
CA MET A 38 5.90 8.65 11.98
C MET A 38 6.73 7.38 12.18
N PRO A 39 8.07 7.38 11.97
CA PRO A 39 8.89 6.18 12.11
C PRO A 39 8.96 5.72 13.57
N ALA A 40 8.60 4.46 13.83
CA ALA A 40 8.71 3.84 15.16
C ALA A 40 10.06 3.12 15.37
N GLN A 41 10.80 2.89 14.29
CA GLN A 41 12.08 2.20 14.29
C GLN A 41 13.03 2.78 13.23
N PRO A 42 14.36 2.67 13.42
CA PRO A 42 15.31 3.03 12.38
C PRO A 42 15.14 2.14 11.15
N PHE A 43 15.57 2.65 10.00
CA PHE A 43 15.59 1.84 8.78
C PHE A 43 16.68 0.76 8.90
N PRO A 44 16.35 -0.54 8.70
CA PRO A 44 17.35 -1.61 8.77
C PRO A 44 18.37 -1.49 7.64
N VAL A 45 19.59 -1.98 7.85
CA VAL A 45 20.62 -2.03 6.80
C VAL A 45 20.10 -2.88 5.63
N PRO A 46 20.07 -2.36 4.39
CA PRO A 46 19.58 -3.09 3.24
C PRO A 46 20.49 -4.26 2.88
N ALA A 47 19.89 -5.31 2.31
CA ALA A 47 20.66 -6.39 1.71
C ALA A 47 21.62 -5.86 0.64
N ASN A 48 22.80 -6.48 0.56
CA ASN A 48 23.71 -6.28 -0.57
C ASN A 48 23.14 -7.05 -1.76
N VAL A 49 22.48 -6.34 -2.68
CA VAL A 49 21.78 -6.92 -3.83
C VAL A 49 22.78 -7.51 -4.82
N GLU A 50 23.97 -6.94 -4.93
CA GLU A 50 25.02 -7.40 -5.83
C GLU A 50 25.48 -8.82 -5.48
N ARG A 51 25.40 -9.22 -4.20
CA ARG A 51 25.66 -10.62 -3.78
C ARG A 51 24.52 -11.59 -4.09
N LEU A 52 23.33 -11.07 -4.37
CA LEU A 52 22.14 -11.87 -4.66
C LEU A 52 21.95 -12.09 -6.17
N ILE A 53 22.68 -11.36 -7.00
CA ILE A 53 22.68 -11.45 -8.45
C ILE A 53 23.90 -12.29 -8.87
N GLY A 54 23.64 -13.48 -9.43
CA GLY A 54 24.67 -14.28 -10.09
C GLY A 54 25.11 -13.65 -11.42
N PRO A 55 26.30 -13.98 -11.96
CA PRO A 55 26.79 -13.43 -13.23
C PRO A 55 25.88 -13.75 -14.43
N GLU A 56 25.08 -14.81 -14.32
CA GLU A 56 24.12 -15.27 -15.34
C GLU A 56 22.67 -14.89 -15.01
N ASP A 57 22.43 -14.27 -13.85
CA ASP A 57 21.08 -13.88 -13.46
C ASP A 57 20.59 -12.74 -14.34
N CYS A 58 19.38 -12.90 -14.85
CA CYS A 58 18.66 -11.91 -15.64
C CYS A 58 19.39 -11.45 -16.92
N GLN A 59 20.18 -12.35 -17.53
CA GLN A 59 20.86 -12.08 -18.79
C GLN A 59 19.88 -12.00 -19.97
N GLY A 60 19.70 -10.79 -20.50
CA GLY A 60 18.97 -10.49 -21.72
C GLY A 60 18.92 -8.98 -21.96
N ALA A 61 18.55 -8.56 -23.18
CA ALA A 61 18.62 -7.17 -23.61
C ALA A 61 17.92 -6.24 -22.60
N GLN A 62 18.72 -5.38 -21.96
CA GLN A 62 18.36 -4.33 -21.00
C GLN A 62 16.90 -4.35 -20.56
N LEU A 63 16.65 -4.91 -19.37
CA LEU A 63 15.34 -4.91 -18.75
C LEU A 63 14.84 -3.48 -18.54
N ALA A 64 14.07 -2.98 -19.49
CA ALA A 64 13.25 -1.81 -19.33
C ALA A 64 11.82 -2.31 -19.14
N ALA A 65 11.42 -2.51 -17.89
CA ALA A 65 10.00 -2.63 -17.56
C ALA A 65 9.27 -1.49 -18.29
N ARG A 66 8.33 -1.84 -19.17
CA ARG A 66 7.60 -0.89 -20.00
C ARG A 66 6.51 -0.22 -19.20
N GLU A 67 5.85 -1.03 -18.38
CA GLU A 67 4.76 -0.62 -17.50
C GLU A 67 5.05 -1.25 -16.15
N PHE A 68 5.20 -0.41 -15.14
CA PHE A 68 5.41 -0.87 -13.77
C PHE A 68 4.82 0.14 -12.81
N GLU A 69 4.22 -0.38 -11.74
CA GLU A 69 3.76 0.39 -10.61
C GLU A 69 4.57 -0.02 -9.38
N MET A 70 4.92 0.95 -8.54
CA MET A 70 5.64 0.69 -7.30
C MET A 70 4.72 0.00 -6.29
N PRO A 71 5.24 -0.90 -5.43
CA PRO A 71 4.41 -1.54 -4.44
C PRO A 71 3.84 -0.49 -3.48
N VAL A 72 2.57 -0.67 -3.17
CA VAL A 72 1.87 0.22 -2.25
C VAL A 72 2.36 -0.04 -0.82
N TYR A 73 2.67 1.03 -0.08
CA TYR A 73 3.04 0.92 1.33
C TYR A 73 1.91 0.25 2.13
N PRO A 74 2.15 -0.88 2.84
CA PRO A 74 1.09 -1.57 3.57
C PRO A 74 0.52 -0.70 4.69
N ALA A 75 -0.80 -0.49 4.70
CA ALA A 75 -1.48 0.40 5.66
C ALA A 75 -1.21 0.06 7.14
N ARG A 76 -1.12 -1.23 7.48
CA ARG A 76 -0.76 -1.69 8.83
C ARG A 76 0.69 -1.40 9.20
N ALA A 77 1.61 -1.46 8.24
CA ALA A 77 3.01 -1.11 8.46
C ALA A 77 3.17 0.40 8.60
N TYR A 78 2.47 1.16 7.74
CA TYR A 78 2.44 2.63 7.74
C TYR A 78 1.97 3.19 9.09
N SER A 79 0.79 2.76 9.55
CA SER A 79 0.20 3.20 10.83
C SER A 79 1.06 2.87 12.06
N ARG A 80 1.91 1.85 11.96
CA ARG A 80 2.83 1.43 13.03
C ARG A 80 4.21 2.05 12.90
N GLY A 81 4.45 2.90 11.90
CA GLY A 81 5.77 3.48 11.67
C GLY A 81 6.85 2.46 11.31
N LEU A 82 6.45 1.27 10.81
CA LEU A 82 7.41 0.24 10.45
C LEU A 82 8.07 0.61 9.14
N GLN A 83 9.36 0.33 9.02
CA GLN A 83 10.14 0.53 7.81
C GLN A 83 10.93 -0.74 7.52
N GLY A 84 11.36 -0.92 6.28
CA GLY A 84 12.02 -2.15 5.91
C GLY A 84 12.32 -2.25 4.43
N TRP A 85 12.75 -3.41 4.02
CA TRP A 85 13.04 -3.69 2.63
C TRP A 85 12.68 -5.13 2.27
N VAL A 86 12.47 -5.37 0.97
CA VAL A 86 12.16 -6.68 0.41
C VAL A 86 12.97 -6.88 -0.86
N VAL A 87 13.71 -7.97 -0.91
CA VAL A 87 14.30 -8.50 -2.13
C VAL A 87 13.30 -9.45 -2.77
N VAL A 88 12.86 -9.14 -3.98
CA VAL A 88 11.99 -10.01 -4.78
C VAL A 88 12.82 -10.71 -5.85
N ARG A 89 12.64 -12.03 -5.95
CA ARG A 89 13.21 -12.85 -7.04
C ARG A 89 12.11 -13.33 -7.97
N PHE A 90 12.37 -13.26 -9.26
CA PHE A 90 11.40 -13.62 -10.29
C PHE A 90 12.08 -14.05 -11.59
N HIS A 91 11.27 -14.55 -12.52
CA HIS A 91 11.64 -14.87 -13.89
C HIS A 91 10.73 -14.07 -14.84
N VAL A 92 11.12 -13.93 -16.10
CA VAL A 92 10.32 -13.24 -17.12
C VAL A 92 10.20 -14.14 -18.34
N TYR A 93 8.97 -14.46 -18.75
CA TYR A 93 8.72 -15.18 -20.00
C TYR A 93 9.17 -14.35 -21.20
N ASP A 94 9.34 -15.00 -22.35
CA ASP A 94 9.63 -14.34 -23.63
C ASP A 94 8.57 -13.29 -24.02
N THR A 95 7.32 -13.49 -23.60
CA THR A 95 6.20 -12.52 -23.72
C THR A 95 6.33 -11.30 -22.79
N GLY A 96 7.42 -11.15 -22.04
CA GLY A 96 7.61 -10.04 -21.10
C GLY A 96 6.79 -10.13 -19.81
N ARG A 97 6.16 -11.29 -19.52
CA ARG A 97 5.34 -11.50 -18.32
C ARG A 97 6.18 -12.07 -17.16
N PRO A 98 6.13 -11.47 -15.96
CA PRO A 98 6.79 -12.03 -14.78
C PRO A 98 6.17 -13.36 -14.36
N HIS A 99 6.99 -14.27 -13.84
CA HIS A 99 6.53 -15.52 -13.26
C HIS A 99 7.46 -16.04 -12.16
N ARG A 100 6.96 -16.99 -11.36
CA ARG A 100 7.67 -17.52 -10.17
C ARG A 100 8.18 -16.40 -9.25
N VAL A 101 7.38 -15.34 -9.12
CA VAL A 101 7.68 -14.18 -8.28
C VAL A 101 7.59 -14.58 -6.82
N ARG A 102 8.61 -14.26 -6.04
CA ARG A 102 8.66 -14.56 -4.60
C ARG A 102 9.55 -13.60 -3.84
N SER A 103 9.25 -13.36 -2.57
CA SER A 103 10.17 -12.73 -1.65
C SER A 103 11.36 -13.67 -1.41
N ALA A 104 12.57 -13.21 -1.69
CA ALA A 104 13.81 -13.95 -1.43
C ALA A 104 14.36 -13.64 -0.04
N GLU A 105 14.28 -12.38 0.38
CA GLU A 105 14.73 -11.90 1.68
C GLU A 105 13.97 -10.63 2.04
N SER A 106 13.63 -10.43 3.31
CA SER A 106 12.95 -9.22 3.76
C SER A 106 13.22 -8.92 5.23
N ILE A 107 13.30 -7.64 5.56
CA ILE A 107 13.44 -7.17 6.93
C ILE A 107 12.55 -5.94 7.15
N PRO A 108 11.66 -5.96 8.16
CA PRO A 108 11.17 -7.13 8.89
C PRO A 108 10.31 -8.04 7.99
N ALA A 109 10.43 -9.36 8.20
CA ALA A 109 9.72 -10.35 7.41
C ALA A 109 8.20 -10.29 7.61
N GLY A 110 7.44 -10.47 6.52
CA GLY A 110 6.00 -10.62 6.51
C GLY A 110 5.20 -9.31 6.48
N HIS A 111 5.86 -8.15 6.59
CA HIS A 111 5.19 -6.86 6.61
C HIS A 111 5.00 -6.25 5.22
N PHE A 112 5.98 -6.45 4.33
CA PHE A 112 6.09 -5.76 3.05
C PHE A 112 6.06 -6.72 1.85
N ASP A 113 6.35 -8.01 2.10
CA ASP A 113 6.55 -9.06 1.10
C ASP A 113 5.39 -9.16 0.11
N ALA A 114 4.16 -9.24 0.62
CA ALA A 114 2.98 -9.40 -0.23
C ALA A 114 2.73 -8.19 -1.13
N ALA A 115 3.07 -6.97 -0.69
CA ALA A 115 2.95 -5.77 -1.52
C ALA A 115 4.01 -5.77 -2.62
N ALA A 116 5.27 -6.09 -2.26
CA ALA A 116 6.38 -6.19 -3.19
C ALA A 116 6.18 -7.27 -4.26
N VAL A 117 5.76 -8.47 -3.86
CA VAL A 117 5.48 -9.59 -4.78
C VAL A 117 4.37 -9.21 -5.76
N ARG A 118 3.24 -8.70 -5.28
CA ARG A 118 2.12 -8.32 -6.16
C ARG A 118 2.51 -7.26 -7.18
N ALA A 119 3.28 -6.24 -6.77
CA ALA A 119 3.76 -5.23 -7.70
C ALA A 119 4.56 -5.87 -8.85
N VAL A 120 5.50 -6.76 -8.53
CA VAL A 120 6.32 -7.43 -9.56
C VAL A 120 5.48 -8.38 -10.42
N GLU A 121 4.46 -9.05 -9.90
CA GLU A 121 3.53 -9.88 -10.70
C GLU A 121 2.76 -9.04 -11.76
N ASP A 122 2.47 -7.78 -11.42
CA ASP A 122 1.72 -6.86 -12.28
C ASP A 122 2.59 -6.14 -13.31
N TRP A 123 3.92 -6.15 -13.16
CA TRP A 123 4.83 -5.51 -14.10
C TRP A 123 4.75 -6.12 -15.50
N ARG A 124 5.11 -5.31 -16.50
CA ARG A 124 5.25 -5.73 -17.90
C ARG A 124 6.63 -5.34 -18.41
N PHE A 125 7.35 -6.33 -18.91
CA PHE A 125 8.63 -6.16 -19.55
C PHE A 125 8.48 -6.17 -21.06
N ARG A 126 9.49 -5.64 -21.75
CA ARG A 126 9.56 -5.79 -23.20
C ARG A 126 9.72 -7.26 -23.55
N GLU A 127 9.01 -7.69 -24.59
CA GLU A 127 9.19 -9.01 -25.17
C GLU A 127 10.63 -9.18 -25.68
N LEU A 128 11.17 -10.38 -25.48
CA LEU A 128 12.53 -10.70 -25.88
C LEU A 128 12.53 -11.39 -27.24
N PRO A 129 13.31 -10.90 -28.22
CA PRO A 129 13.41 -11.55 -29.53
C PRO A 129 13.90 -13.00 -29.41
N GLY A 130 13.35 -13.88 -30.24
CA GLY A 130 13.82 -15.26 -30.37
C GLY A 130 13.43 -16.20 -29.22
N GLY A 131 12.35 -15.89 -28.49
CA GLY A 131 11.81 -16.80 -27.45
C GLY A 131 12.69 -16.90 -26.19
N GLN A 132 13.61 -15.95 -26.00
CA GLN A 132 14.48 -15.91 -24.84
C GLN A 132 13.69 -15.53 -23.58
N ALA A 133 13.92 -16.22 -22.47
CA ALA A 133 13.33 -15.91 -21.17
C ALA A 133 14.43 -15.50 -20.18
N LEU A 134 14.07 -14.67 -19.20
CA LEU A 134 15.00 -14.25 -18.15
C LEU A 134 14.79 -15.09 -16.91
N SER A 135 15.89 -15.47 -16.29
CA SER A 135 15.87 -16.26 -15.07
C SER A 135 16.55 -15.57 -13.91
N ASN A 136 16.05 -15.82 -12.70
CA ASN A 136 16.64 -15.39 -11.44
C ASN A 136 16.81 -13.86 -11.29
N CYS A 137 16.00 -13.06 -11.97
CA CYS A 137 15.98 -11.61 -11.80
C CYS A 137 15.70 -11.23 -10.35
N VAL A 138 16.35 -10.16 -9.89
CA VAL A 138 16.25 -9.66 -8.52
C VAL A 138 15.93 -8.17 -8.54
N VAL A 139 15.07 -7.73 -7.64
CA VAL A 139 14.82 -6.31 -7.37
C VAL A 139 14.71 -6.06 -5.87
N LEU A 140 15.28 -4.96 -5.39
CA LEU A 140 15.16 -4.53 -4.00
C LEU A 140 14.18 -3.37 -3.89
N PHE A 141 13.16 -3.53 -3.05
CA PHE A 141 12.28 -2.44 -2.64
C PHE A 141 12.64 -1.97 -1.23
N GLU A 142 12.84 -0.67 -1.05
CA GLU A 142 13.02 -0.02 0.24
C GLU A 142 11.74 0.74 0.63
N PHE A 143 11.11 0.33 1.73
CA PHE A 143 9.96 0.98 2.36
C PHE A 143 10.45 1.91 3.48
N ARG A 144 10.67 3.19 3.16
CA ARG A 144 11.33 4.15 4.04
C ARG A 144 10.59 5.49 4.08
N ASN A 145 10.38 6.01 5.29
CA ASN A 145 9.72 7.28 5.57
C ASN A 145 8.36 7.42 4.85
N GLY A 146 7.54 6.37 4.87
CA GLY A 146 6.24 6.34 4.20
C GLY A 146 6.29 6.27 2.67
N THR A 147 7.48 6.14 2.07
CA THR A 147 7.68 6.04 0.62
C THR A 147 8.31 4.71 0.24
N VAL A 148 8.21 4.35 -1.04
CA VAL A 148 8.84 3.15 -1.59
C VAL A 148 9.83 3.55 -2.67
N ARG A 149 11.04 2.99 -2.62
CA ARG A 149 12.09 3.17 -3.63
C ARG A 149 12.53 1.81 -4.17
N VAL A 150 12.97 1.80 -5.41
CA VAL A 150 13.62 0.65 -6.03
C VAL A 150 15.13 0.88 -6.02
N ARG A 151 15.90 -0.18 -5.78
CA ARG A 151 17.35 -0.17 -5.80
C ARG A 151 17.89 -1.33 -6.63
#